data_AF-A0A7W1NUY1-F1
#
_entry.id   AF-A0A7W1NUY1-F1
#
_cell.length_a   1.000
_cell.length_b   1.000
_cell.length_c   1.000
_cell.angle_alpha   90.00
_cell.angle_beta   90.00
_cell.angle_gamma   90.00
#
_symmetry.space_group_name_H-M   'P 1'
#
loop_
_entity.id
_entity.type
_entity.pdbx_description
1 polymer ?
#
loop_
_entity_poly.entity_id
_entity_poly.type
_entity_poly.pdbx_seq_one_letter_code
_entity_poly.pdbx_strand_id
1 'polypeptide(L)'
;MPLLHEETLARYQELRPSQFMQCVIFGDLRDQMHTVYTVVNVYTRIMLSLPATEDLRLTYVPNTIMQFPVELRDIMRNIQRGAVDAYNLLQRDNRLLAGSKGADILQVVDEISQPIELIDRWAAAIEGDLAMKGWIVPELRSKTPAQVAGEIRQYIFDTHQVLLFAQAYAIRWNRRSRQMS
;
A
#
# COMPACT_ATOMS: atom_id res chain seq x y z
N MET A 1 -14.64 17.13 7.33
CA MET A 1 -13.37 16.54 6.87
C MET A 1 -12.70 17.21 5.65
N PRO A 2 -13.34 18.02 4.77
CA PRO A 2 -12.62 18.62 3.63
C PRO A 2 -11.60 19.71 4.03
N LEU A 3 -11.84 20.43 5.14
CA LEU A 3 -10.95 21.49 5.65
C LEU A 3 -9.53 21.00 5.98
N LEU A 4 -9.39 19.81 6.58
CA LEU A 4 -8.08 19.23 6.92
C LEU A 4 -7.30 18.82 5.65
N HIS A 5 -8.00 18.37 4.61
CA HIS A 5 -7.36 17.98 3.35
C HIS A 5 -6.87 19.21 2.59
N GLU A 6 -7.68 20.27 2.51
CA GLU A 6 -7.32 21.52 1.84
C GLU A 6 -6.18 22.26 2.54
N GLU A 7 -6.18 22.32 3.87
CA GLU A 7 -5.08 22.92 4.66
C GLU A 7 -3.77 22.14 4.52
N THR A 8 -3.84 20.81 4.43
CA THR A 8 -2.67 19.96 4.22
C THR A 8 -2.11 20.14 2.81
N LEU A 9 -2.99 20.20 1.82
CA LEU A 9 -2.66 20.54 0.43
C LEU A 9 -1.98 21.91 0.35
N ALA A 10 -2.57 22.95 0.96
CA ALA A 10 -2.03 24.30 0.95
C ALA A 10 -0.61 24.35 1.53
N ARG A 11 -0.38 23.71 2.69
CA ARG A 11 0.94 23.62 3.34
C ARG A 11 2.01 23.03 2.42
N TYR A 12 1.71 21.92 1.74
CA TYR A 12 2.68 21.31 0.86
C TYR A 12 2.90 22.05 -0.45
N GLN A 13 1.89 22.80 -0.93
CA GLN A 13 2.02 23.60 -2.15
C GLN A 13 2.99 24.78 -2.01
N GLU A 14 3.21 25.28 -0.80
CA GLU A 14 4.15 26.36 -0.49
C GLU A 14 5.61 25.88 -0.42
N LEU A 15 5.84 24.56 -0.35
CA LEU A 15 7.18 24.00 -0.24
C LEU A 15 7.99 24.18 -1.53
N ARG A 16 9.26 24.55 -1.38
CA ARG A 16 10.24 24.43 -2.47
C ARG A 16 10.42 22.95 -2.83
N PRO A 17 10.79 22.60 -4.07
CA PRO A 17 10.86 21.20 -4.50
C PRO A 17 11.76 20.31 -3.64
N SER A 18 12.88 20.82 -3.12
CA SER A 18 13.73 20.04 -2.20
C SER A 18 13.07 19.80 -0.84
N GLN A 19 12.31 20.76 -0.33
CA GLN A 19 11.55 20.61 0.91
C GLN A 19 10.39 19.62 0.69
N PHE A 20 9.73 19.69 -0.47
CA PHE A 20 8.70 18.72 -0.84
C PHE A 20 9.24 17.29 -0.88
N MET A 21 10.39 17.07 -1.55
CA MET A 21 11.05 15.76 -1.58
C MET A 21 11.36 15.24 -0.17
N GLN A 22 11.92 16.07 0.69
CA GLN A 22 12.30 15.66 2.04
C GLN A 22 11.08 15.41 2.94
N CYS A 23 10.09 16.30 2.92
CA CYS A 23 8.93 16.24 3.81
C CYS A 23 7.90 15.21 3.32
N VAL A 24 7.51 15.26 2.05
CA VAL A 24 6.39 14.48 1.53
C VAL A 24 6.86 13.12 1.00
N ILE A 25 7.89 13.08 0.16
CA ILE A 25 8.33 11.83 -0.49
C ILE A 25 9.12 10.94 0.47
N PHE A 26 10.13 11.49 1.15
CA PHE A 26 10.98 10.72 2.05
C PHE A 26 10.52 10.72 3.51
N GLY A 27 9.57 11.60 3.87
CA GLY A 27 8.91 11.63 5.18
C GLY A 27 7.55 10.94 5.10
N ASP A 28 6.50 11.70 4.77
CA ASP A 28 5.11 11.25 4.88
C ASP A 28 4.82 9.96 4.10
N LEU A 29 5.20 9.89 2.82
CA LEU A 29 5.00 8.70 1.99
C LEU A 29 5.78 7.49 2.53
N ARG A 30 7.00 7.70 3.04
CA ARG A 30 7.80 6.64 3.66
C ARG A 30 7.14 6.11 4.92
N ASP A 31 6.59 6.99 5.76
CA ASP A 31 5.91 6.60 7.00
C ASP A 31 4.60 5.84 6.71
N GLN A 32 3.83 6.28 5.70
CA GLN A 32 2.65 5.55 5.23
C GLN A 32 3.02 4.18 4.68
N MET A 33 4.05 4.11 3.83
CA MET A 33 4.52 2.85 3.27
C MET A 33 5.08 1.90 4.35
N HIS A 34 5.78 2.42 5.34
CA HIS A 34 6.24 1.65 6.49
C HIS A 34 5.07 1.06 7.28
N THR A 35 3.97 1.82 7.44
CA THR A 35 2.75 1.36 8.08
C THR A 35 2.12 0.21 7.31
N VAL A 36 1.91 0.38 6.00
CA VAL A 36 1.42 -0.70 5.11
C VAL A 36 2.30 -1.94 5.20
N TYR A 37 3.62 -1.77 5.07
CA TYR A 37 4.60 -2.87 5.18
C TYR A 37 4.48 -3.61 6.50
N THR A 38 4.38 -2.88 7.62
CA THR A 38 4.28 -3.47 8.96
C THR A 38 2.98 -4.26 9.10
N VAL A 39 1.86 -3.67 8.72
CA VAL A 39 0.53 -4.30 8.76
C VAL A 39 0.49 -5.56 7.91
N VAL A 40 0.95 -5.47 6.66
CA VAL A 40 1.04 -6.61 5.73
C VAL A 40 1.92 -7.71 6.32
N ASN A 41 3.11 -7.39 6.86
CA ASN A 41 3.99 -8.40 7.42
C ASN A 41 3.42 -9.09 8.66
N VAL A 42 2.81 -8.34 9.57
CA VAL A 42 2.17 -8.91 10.77
C VAL A 42 1.07 -9.88 10.35
N TYR A 43 0.15 -9.44 9.49
CA TYR A 43 -0.98 -10.27 9.08
C TYR A 43 -0.58 -11.44 8.19
N THR A 44 0.40 -11.25 7.30
CA THR A 44 0.97 -12.35 6.52
C THR A 44 1.57 -13.41 7.43
N ARG A 45 2.35 -13.02 8.44
CA ARG A 45 2.91 -13.99 9.40
C ARG A 45 1.82 -14.73 10.15
N ILE A 46 0.79 -14.03 10.65
CA ILE A 46 -0.33 -14.68 11.35
C ILE A 46 -0.99 -15.70 10.42
N MET A 47 -1.42 -15.28 9.22
CA MET A 47 -2.07 -16.15 8.22
C MET A 47 -1.20 -17.34 7.80
N LEU A 48 0.11 -17.14 7.64
CA LEU A 48 1.05 -18.20 7.26
C LEU A 48 1.43 -19.13 8.42
N SER A 49 1.33 -18.66 9.66
CA SER A 49 1.65 -19.42 10.88
C SER A 49 0.50 -20.27 11.40
N LEU A 50 -0.70 -20.13 10.83
CA LEU A 50 -1.84 -20.96 11.19
C LEU A 50 -1.50 -22.43 10.93
N PRO A 51 -1.60 -23.33 11.93
CA PRO A 51 -1.35 -24.77 11.78
C PRO A 51 -2.23 -25.43 10.72
N ALA A 52 -3.29 -24.73 10.27
CA ALA A 52 -4.32 -25.21 9.37
C ALA A 52 -4.09 -24.81 7.91
N THR A 53 -2.93 -25.15 7.36
CA THR A 53 -2.74 -25.25 5.90
C THR A 53 -2.53 -26.69 5.42
N GLU A 54 -2.51 -27.67 6.34
CA GLU A 54 -2.55 -29.10 6.00
C GLU A 54 -3.90 -29.76 6.32
N ASP A 55 -4.68 -29.26 7.28
CA ASP A 55 -5.95 -29.89 7.64
C ASP A 55 -6.89 -28.87 8.29
N LEU A 56 -7.48 -27.98 7.48
CA LEU A 56 -8.67 -27.22 7.90
C LEU A 56 -9.82 -28.22 8.07
N ARG A 57 -9.81 -28.98 9.18
CA ARG A 57 -11.04 -29.44 9.83
C ARG A 57 -11.71 -28.23 10.45
N LEU A 58 -12.12 -27.32 9.57
CA LEU A 58 -13.16 -26.35 9.79
C LEU A 58 -14.35 -27.14 10.31
N THR A 59 -14.87 -26.76 11.47
CA THR A 59 -16.31 -26.86 11.70
C THR A 59 -17.00 -26.04 10.60
N TYR A 60 -17.21 -26.65 9.43
CA TYR A 60 -17.97 -26.10 8.32
C TYR A 60 -19.44 -26.53 8.46
N VAL A 61 -20.33 -25.56 8.28
CA VAL A 61 -21.74 -25.74 7.95
C VAL A 61 -21.81 -26.52 6.62
N PRO A 62 -22.61 -27.59 6.45
CA PRO A 62 -22.36 -28.61 5.42
C PRO A 62 -22.41 -28.12 3.95
N ASN A 63 -21.54 -28.73 3.11
CA ASN A 63 -21.67 -28.94 1.64
C ASN A 63 -20.72 -28.26 0.63
N THR A 64 -19.47 -27.93 0.98
CA THR A 64 -18.47 -27.63 -0.06
C THR A 64 -17.07 -28.06 0.35
N ILE A 65 -16.47 -28.96 -0.42
CA ILE A 65 -15.06 -29.35 -0.30
C ILE A 65 -14.23 -28.11 -0.68
N MET A 66 -13.63 -27.43 0.29
CA MET A 66 -12.86 -26.21 0.09
C MET A 66 -11.42 -26.53 -0.33
N GLN A 67 -11.02 -26.10 -1.53
CA GLN A 67 -9.63 -26.12 -2.03
C GLN A 67 -8.82 -24.84 -1.64
N PHE A 68 -9.36 -24.02 -0.74
CA PHE A 68 -8.96 -22.61 -0.52
C PHE A 68 -7.73 -22.27 0.37
N PRO A 69 -6.99 -23.19 1.06
CA PRO A 69 -5.83 -22.78 1.88
C PRO A 69 -4.59 -22.38 1.08
N VAL A 70 -4.36 -23.01 -0.08
CA VAL A 70 -3.16 -22.78 -0.90
C VAL A 70 -3.25 -21.44 -1.63
N GLU A 71 -4.42 -21.13 -2.19
CA GLU A 71 -4.66 -19.88 -2.91
C GLU A 71 -4.47 -18.66 -2.00
N LEU A 72 -5.05 -18.67 -0.80
CA LEU A 72 -4.85 -17.56 0.13
C LEU A 72 -3.39 -17.41 0.55
N ARG A 73 -2.70 -18.52 0.82
CA ARG A 73 -1.27 -18.50 1.16
C ARG A 73 -0.45 -17.82 0.06
N ASP A 74 -0.71 -18.15 -1.20
CA ASP A 74 -0.01 -17.56 -2.34
C ASP A 74 -0.38 -16.09 -2.54
N ILE A 75 -1.64 -15.72 -2.36
CA ILE A 75 -2.08 -14.32 -2.40
C ILE A 75 -1.38 -13.51 -1.30
N MET A 76 -1.35 -14.00 -0.06
CA MET A 76 -0.69 -13.31 1.07
C MET A 76 0.82 -13.14 0.83
N ARG A 77 1.49 -14.13 0.23
CA ARG A 77 2.90 -14.02 -0.18
C ARG A 77 3.09 -12.95 -1.27
N ASN A 78 2.17 -12.85 -2.22
CA ASN A 78 2.22 -11.83 -3.28
C ASN A 78 2.03 -10.41 -2.72
N ILE A 79 1.08 -10.23 -1.80
CA ILE A 79 0.86 -8.97 -1.07
C ILE A 79 2.13 -8.59 -0.30
N GLN A 80 2.74 -9.54 0.42
CA GLN A 80 3.99 -9.29 1.15
C GLN A 80 5.15 -8.89 0.24
N ARG A 81 5.33 -9.57 -0.89
CA ARG A 81 6.38 -9.23 -1.86
C ARG A 81 6.19 -7.80 -2.39
N GLY A 82 4.96 -7.44 -2.79
CA GLY A 82 4.66 -6.09 -3.25
C GLY A 82 4.96 -5.03 -2.18
N ALA A 83 4.61 -5.28 -0.92
CA ALA A 83 4.89 -4.35 0.17
C ALA A 83 6.40 -4.19 0.45
N VAL A 84 7.17 -5.28 0.36
CA VAL A 84 8.63 -5.25 0.48
C VAL A 84 9.25 -4.44 -0.66
N ASP A 85 8.82 -4.67 -1.90
CA ASP A 85 9.33 -3.97 -3.07
C ASP A 85 9.06 -2.46 -2.99
N ALA A 86 7.83 -2.07 -2.69
CA ALA A 86 7.44 -0.67 -2.52
C ALA A 86 8.23 0.03 -1.38
N TYR A 87 8.38 -0.63 -0.24
CA TYR A 87 9.14 -0.08 0.89
C TYR A 87 10.62 0.09 0.54
N ASN A 88 11.23 -0.92 -0.10
CA ASN A 88 12.64 -0.87 -0.49
C ASN A 88 12.93 0.26 -1.49
N LEU A 89 12.00 0.57 -2.41
CA LEU A 89 12.15 1.69 -3.34
C LEU A 89 12.27 3.04 -2.61
N LEU A 90 11.51 3.24 -1.53
CA LEU A 90 11.59 4.45 -0.69
C LEU A 90 12.80 4.50 0.24
N GLN A 91 13.41 3.35 0.52
CA GLN A 91 14.62 3.23 1.34
C GLN A 91 15.92 3.34 0.53
N ARG A 92 15.86 3.06 -0.77
CA ARG A 92 17.01 3.32 -1.64
C ARG A 92 17.31 4.82 -1.54
N ASP A 93 18.46 5.14 -0.95
CA ASP A 93 19.10 6.46 -1.04
C ASP A 93 19.39 6.72 -2.51
N ASN A 94 18.35 7.06 -3.27
CA ASN A 94 18.52 7.63 -4.58
C ASN A 94 19.18 8.98 -4.31
N ARG A 95 20.51 8.98 -4.42
CA ARG A 95 21.31 10.16 -4.73
C ARG A 95 20.77 10.66 -6.06
N LEU A 96 19.65 11.38 -6.02
CA LEU A 96 18.99 11.96 -7.18
C LEU A 96 20.01 12.89 -7.81
N LEU A 97 20.64 12.40 -8.86
CA LEU A 97 21.62 13.11 -9.66
C LEU A 97 20.91 14.31 -10.27
N ALA A 98 21.61 15.45 -10.29
CA ALA A 98 21.14 16.76 -10.74
C ALA A 98 20.31 16.74 -12.04
N GLY A 99 19.01 16.47 -11.90
CA GLY A 99 17.97 16.58 -12.91
C GLY A 99 16.93 17.63 -12.51
N SER A 100 15.88 17.76 -13.32
CA SER A 100 14.68 18.51 -12.89
C SER A 100 14.07 17.78 -11.70
N LYS A 101 14.02 18.43 -10.53
CA LYS A 101 13.39 17.89 -9.31
C LYS A 101 11.95 17.39 -9.51
N GLY A 102 11.26 17.90 -10.54
CA GLY A 102 9.93 17.40 -10.92
C GLY A 102 9.98 16.04 -11.64
N ALA A 103 11.01 15.75 -12.43
CA ALA A 103 11.21 14.43 -13.02
C ALA A 103 11.52 13.38 -11.94
N ASP A 104 12.32 13.74 -10.94
CA ASP A 104 12.65 12.86 -9.82
C ASP A 104 11.41 12.44 -9.02
N ILE A 105 10.51 13.39 -8.72
CA ILE A 105 9.23 13.09 -8.04
C ILE A 105 8.39 12.13 -8.89
N LEU A 106 8.27 12.39 -10.19
CA LEU A 106 7.47 11.54 -11.08
C LEU A 106 8.04 10.13 -11.18
N GLN A 107 9.36 9.99 -11.23
CA GLN A 107 10.02 8.69 -11.24
C GLN A 107 9.71 7.91 -9.96
N VAL A 108 9.83 8.52 -8.78
CA VAL A 108 9.52 7.85 -7.51
C VAL A 108 8.04 7.44 -7.46
N VAL A 109 7.13 8.30 -7.91
CA VAL A 109 5.70 7.96 -7.99
C VAL A 109 5.47 6.75 -8.90
N ASP A 110 6.05 6.75 -10.09
CA ASP A 110 5.90 5.66 -11.07
C ASP A 110 6.40 4.32 -10.52
N GLU A 111 7.61 4.32 -9.93
CA GLU A 111 8.23 3.12 -9.37
C GLU A 111 7.42 2.52 -8.21
N ILE A 112 6.80 3.34 -7.35
CA ILE A 112 6.03 2.88 -6.19
C ILE A 112 4.59 2.51 -6.57
N SER A 113 4.01 3.14 -7.59
CA SER A 113 2.59 2.92 -7.93
C SER A 113 2.33 1.48 -8.34
N GLN A 114 3.23 0.88 -9.13
CA GLN A 114 3.08 -0.50 -9.58
C GLN A 114 2.96 -1.54 -8.44
N PRO A 115 3.90 -1.60 -7.46
CA PRO A 115 3.76 -2.55 -6.38
C PRO A 115 2.54 -2.25 -5.49
N ILE A 116 2.17 -0.98 -5.27
CA ILE A 116 0.96 -0.63 -4.50
C ILE A 116 -0.31 -1.15 -5.20
N GLU A 117 -0.45 -0.97 -6.51
CA GLU A 117 -1.58 -1.48 -7.29
C GLU A 117 -1.68 -3.01 -7.23
N LEU A 118 -0.54 -3.70 -7.21
CA LEU A 118 -0.48 -5.15 -7.01
C LEU A 118 -1.05 -5.55 -5.64
N ILE A 119 -0.62 -4.87 -4.57
CA ILE A 119 -1.13 -5.13 -3.22
C ILE A 119 -2.65 -4.89 -3.17
N ASP A 120 -3.15 -3.79 -3.75
CA ASP A 120 -4.60 -3.47 -3.74
C ASP A 120 -5.41 -4.52 -4.50
N ARG A 121 -4.94 -4.94 -5.68
CA ARG A 121 -5.62 -5.97 -6.48
C ARG A 121 -5.79 -7.28 -5.71
N TRP A 122 -4.72 -7.74 -5.06
CA TRP A 122 -4.74 -8.97 -4.29
C TRP A 122 -5.60 -8.85 -3.02
N ALA A 123 -5.54 -7.71 -2.34
CA ALA A 123 -6.39 -7.45 -1.19
C ALA A 123 -7.87 -7.37 -1.59
N ALA A 124 -8.20 -6.73 -2.71
CA ALA A 124 -9.57 -6.67 -3.24
C ALA A 124 -10.11 -8.06 -3.60
N ALA A 125 -9.26 -8.96 -4.11
CA ALA A 125 -9.64 -10.34 -4.38
C ALA A 125 -10.04 -11.08 -3.09
N ILE A 126 -9.28 -10.93 -2.00
CA ILE A 126 -9.61 -11.53 -0.70
C ILE A 126 -10.89 -10.92 -0.11
N GLU A 127 -11.05 -9.60 -0.20
CA GLU A 127 -12.23 -8.90 0.33
C GLU A 127 -13.52 -9.27 -0.41
N GLY A 128 -13.43 -9.47 -1.73
CA GLY A 128 -14.56 -9.84 -2.59
C GLY A 128 -15.00 -11.30 -2.48
N ASP A 129 -14.13 -12.19 -1.99
CA ASP A 129 -14.40 -13.62 -1.88
C ASP A 129 -15.40 -13.93 -0.75
N LEU A 130 -16.53 -14.55 -1.11
CA LEU A 130 -17.58 -14.94 -0.18
C LEU A 130 -17.12 -16.00 0.82
N ALA A 131 -16.23 -16.91 0.43
CA ALA A 131 -15.67 -17.92 1.34
C ALA A 131 -14.83 -17.24 2.44
N MET A 132 -14.06 -16.22 2.07
CA MET A 132 -13.21 -15.46 2.99
C MET A 132 -14.00 -14.62 4.00
N LYS A 133 -15.25 -14.27 3.70
CA LYS A 133 -16.13 -13.56 4.63
C LYS A 133 -16.68 -14.45 5.75
N GLY A 134 -16.79 -15.76 5.51
CA GLY A 134 -17.26 -16.72 6.50
C GLY A 134 -16.16 -17.30 7.38
N TRP A 135 -14.88 -17.15 6.98
CA TRP A 135 -13.77 -17.76 7.69
C TRP A 135 -13.24 -16.84 8.80
N ILE A 136 -13.32 -17.31 10.04
CA ILE A 136 -12.83 -16.60 11.23
C ILE A 136 -11.45 -17.14 11.59
N VAL A 137 -10.49 -16.25 11.80
CA VAL A 137 -9.14 -16.58 12.27
C VAL A 137 -9.02 -16.17 13.74
N PRO A 138 -8.97 -17.12 14.70
CA PRO A 138 -8.87 -16.82 16.13
C PRO A 138 -7.68 -15.92 16.49
N GLU A 139 -6.54 -16.15 15.85
CA GLU A 139 -5.28 -15.42 16.03
C GLU A 139 -5.37 -13.95 15.59
N LEU A 140 -6.39 -13.61 14.80
CA LEU A 140 -6.70 -12.26 14.35
C LEU A 140 -7.80 -11.61 15.20
N ARG A 141 -7.93 -12.01 16.47
CA ARG A 141 -9.01 -11.54 17.36
C ARG A 141 -10.39 -11.79 16.74
N SER A 142 -10.56 -12.95 16.12
CA SER A 142 -11.77 -13.36 15.41
C SER A 142 -12.14 -12.49 14.21
N LYS A 143 -11.16 -11.81 13.59
CA LYS A 143 -11.35 -11.18 12.28
C LYS A 143 -11.34 -12.22 11.16
N THR A 144 -12.02 -11.89 10.07
CA THR A 144 -11.99 -12.65 8.83
C THR A 144 -10.87 -12.14 7.91
N PRO A 145 -10.33 -12.95 6.99
CA PRO A 145 -9.39 -12.48 5.99
C PRO A 145 -9.94 -11.32 5.16
N ALA A 146 -11.24 -11.31 4.86
CA ALA A 146 -11.89 -10.21 4.15
C ALA A 146 -11.80 -8.88 4.93
N GLN A 147 -12.00 -8.92 6.26
CA GLN A 147 -11.84 -7.73 7.12
C GLN A 147 -10.39 -7.25 7.15
N VAL A 148 -9.44 -8.18 7.25
CA VAL A 148 -8.00 -7.86 7.22
C VAL A 148 -7.58 -7.26 5.88
N ALA A 149 -8.09 -7.80 4.78
CA ALA A 149 -7.87 -7.24 3.45
C ALA A 149 -8.43 -5.83 3.34
N GLY A 150 -9.63 -5.56 3.87
CA GLY A 150 -10.20 -4.21 3.94
C GLY A 150 -9.30 -3.22 4.70
N GLU A 151 -8.69 -3.64 5.82
CA GLU A 151 -7.73 -2.80 6.56
C GLU A 151 -6.49 -2.48 5.73
N ILE A 152 -5.91 -3.48 5.06
CA ILE A 152 -4.77 -3.29 4.16
C ILE A 152 -5.12 -2.28 3.07
N ARG A 153 -6.30 -2.38 2.45
CA ARG A 153 -6.75 -1.47 1.39
C ARG A 153 -6.96 -0.04 1.89
N GLN A 154 -7.38 0.16 3.13
CA GLN A 154 -7.48 1.51 3.70
C GLN A 154 -6.10 2.20 3.77
N TYR A 155 -5.06 1.49 4.21
CA TYR A 155 -3.70 2.04 4.22
C TYR A 155 -3.14 2.29 2.81
N ILE A 156 -3.49 1.43 1.84
CA ILE A 156 -3.13 1.65 0.44
C ILE A 156 -3.81 2.90 -0.12
N PHE A 157 -5.09 3.09 0.19
CA PHE A 157 -5.83 4.28 -0.21
C PHE A 157 -5.14 5.56 0.27
N ASP A 158 -4.73 5.61 1.54
CA ASP A 158 -4.03 6.76 2.11
C ASP A 158 -2.67 6.99 1.41
N THR A 159 -1.94 5.91 1.11
CA THR A 159 -0.68 5.96 0.35
C THR A 159 -0.90 6.51 -1.07
N HIS A 160 -1.96 6.08 -1.76
CA HIS A 160 -2.31 6.59 -3.09
C HIS A 160 -2.63 8.09 -3.07
N GLN A 161 -3.27 8.61 -2.03
CA GLN A 161 -3.54 10.06 -1.93
C GLN A 161 -2.23 10.86 -1.92
N VAL A 162 -1.20 10.38 -1.22
CA VAL A 162 0.11 11.04 -1.19
C VAL A 162 0.79 10.98 -2.56
N LEU A 163 0.73 9.84 -3.26
CA LEU A 163 1.29 9.67 -4.60
C LEU A 163 0.62 10.57 -5.65
N LEU A 164 -0.72 10.63 -5.66
CA LEU A 164 -1.48 11.51 -6.56
C LEU A 164 -1.12 12.98 -6.35
N PHE A 165 -1.00 13.38 -5.08
CA PHE A 165 -0.60 14.73 -4.74
C PHE A 165 0.83 15.05 -5.21
N ALA A 166 1.79 14.14 -4.99
CA ALA A 166 3.15 14.26 -5.49
C ALA A 166 3.21 14.39 -7.01
N GLN A 167 2.44 13.59 -7.74
CA GLN A 167 2.35 13.66 -9.19
C GLN A 167 1.83 15.02 -9.66
N ALA A 168 0.72 15.50 -9.08
CA ALA A 168 0.13 16.78 -9.42
C ALA A 168 1.10 17.96 -9.15
N TYR A 169 1.81 17.92 -8.03
CA TYR A 169 2.84 18.90 -7.68
C TYR A 169 3.93 18.94 -8.76
N ALA A 170 4.46 17.78 -9.14
CA ALA A 170 5.55 17.66 -10.11
C ALA A 170 5.15 18.15 -11.51
N ILE A 171 3.95 17.79 -11.98
CA ILE A 171 3.40 18.27 -13.27
C ILE A 171 3.30 19.80 -13.27
N ARG A 172 2.75 20.39 -12.20
CA ARG A 172 2.62 21.84 -12.06
C ARG A 172 3.98 22.54 -12.05
N TRP A 173 4.95 21.98 -11.32
CA TRP A 173 6.31 22.52 -11.27
C TRP A 173 6.96 22.53 -12.66
N ASN A 174 6.91 21.40 -13.36
CA ASN A 174 7.48 21.27 -14.70
C ASN A 174 6.86 22.28 -15.68
N ARG A 175 5.54 22.51 -15.63
CA ARG A 175 4.87 23.53 -16.46
C ARG A 175 5.40 24.94 -16.18
N ARG A 176 5.53 25.34 -14.91
CA ARG A 176 6.05 26.67 -14.54
C ARG A 176 7.50 26.85 -14.97
N SER A 177 8.34 25.83 -14.77
CA SER A 177 9.76 25.91 -15.14
C SER A 177 9.99 26.14 -16.64
N ARG A 178 9.14 25.56 -17.50
CA ARG A 178 9.18 25.73 -18.96
C ARG A 178 8.69 27.11 -19.44
N GLN A 179 7.89 27.81 -18.64
CA GLN A 179 7.42 29.17 -18.98
C GLN A 179 8.45 30.25 -18.63
N MET A 180 9.43 29.92 -17.80
CA MET A 180 10.48 30.85 -17.34
C MET A 180 11.81 30.67 -18.09
N SER A 181 11.91 29.67 -18.97
CA SER A 181 13.05 29.37 -19.84
C SER A 181 12.78 29.87 -21.26
#